data_AF-A0A428NHC6-F1
#
_entry.id   AF-A0A428NHC6-F1
#
_cell.length_a   1.000
_cell.length_b   1.000
_cell.length_c   1.000
_cell.angle_alpha   90.00
_cell.angle_beta   90.00
_cell.angle_gamma   90.00
#
_symmetry.space_group_name_H-M   'P 1'
#
loop_
_entity.id
_entity.type
_entity.pdbx_description
1 polymer ?
#
loop_
_entity_poly.entity_id
_entity_poly.type
_entity_poly.pdbx_seq_one_letter_code
_entity_poly.pdbx_strand_id
1 'polypeptide(L)'
;MEYEATTAAIVMAGLFLAFLIEFIFSRILRGQMAKQAEVSYATISQTTLAKVESTNVTIMEAGIIFHSLLIGVTTVVAGDSYYVTLAVVILFHQLFEGIALGSRIAALGYGAAFSKSSTVDAMQPHVHQTLGAEAEIDLSQPSTVSLMKKLITATAFSFVTPVGMAIGIGVLSSFNGNDPSTIVAIGTLDALSAGILVWVGVAEMMAYDWMLDDDMANASWFTTSVAMFGLIAGMALMSFLGKWA
;
A
#
# COMPACT_ATOMS: atom_id res chain seq x y z
N MET A 1 0.88 7.89 -34.03
CA MET A 1 0.15 6.63 -33.77
C MET A 1 1.05 5.52 -33.21
N GLU A 2 2.39 5.56 -33.37
CA GLU A 2 3.29 4.51 -32.83
C GLU A 2 3.55 4.55 -31.30
N TYR A 3 3.26 5.66 -30.60
CA TYR A 3 3.58 5.82 -29.18
C TYR A 3 2.43 5.49 -28.20
N GLU A 4 1.17 5.41 -28.65
CA GLU A 4 0.03 5.21 -27.73
C GLU A 4 0.01 3.80 -27.09
N ALA A 5 0.52 2.79 -27.79
CA ALA A 5 0.55 1.42 -27.28
C ALA A 5 1.74 1.16 -26.33
N THR A 6 2.80 1.96 -26.40
CA THR A 6 4.04 1.72 -25.65
C THR A 6 3.85 1.93 -24.15
N THR A 7 3.22 3.04 -23.75
CA THR A 7 2.95 3.34 -22.34
C THR A 7 2.02 2.30 -21.73
N ALA A 8 0.94 1.94 -22.42
CA ALA A 8 0.02 0.90 -21.95
C ALA A 8 0.72 -0.46 -21.82
N ALA A 9 1.59 -0.83 -22.76
CA ALA A 9 2.37 -2.07 -22.67
C ALA A 9 3.32 -2.08 -21.46
N ILE A 10 3.95 -0.94 -21.15
CA ILE A 10 4.84 -0.79 -19.98
C ILE A 10 4.04 -0.90 -18.68
N VAL A 11 2.85 -0.28 -18.60
CA VAL A 11 1.93 -0.44 -17.45
C VAL A 11 1.54 -1.91 -17.27
N MET A 12 1.16 -2.59 -18.36
CA MET A 12 0.82 -4.01 -18.31
C MET A 12 2.00 -4.89 -17.90
N ALA A 13 3.22 -4.53 -18.32
CA ALA A 13 4.44 -5.21 -17.88
C ALA A 13 4.68 -5.02 -16.38
N GLY A 14 4.45 -3.81 -15.83
CA GLY A 14 4.54 -3.54 -14.40
C GLY A 14 3.53 -4.36 -13.59
N LEU A 15 2.28 -4.44 -14.06
CA LEU A 15 1.23 -5.26 -13.45
C LEU A 15 1.61 -6.75 -13.46
N PHE A 16 2.05 -7.26 -14.60
CA PHE A 16 2.46 -8.65 -14.73
C PHE A 16 3.68 -8.98 -13.87
N LEU A 17 4.64 -8.04 -13.76
CA LEU A 17 5.82 -8.20 -12.91
C LEU A 17 5.42 -8.28 -11.43
N ALA A 18 4.54 -7.40 -10.96
CA ALA A 18 4.04 -7.41 -9.59
C ALA A 18 3.33 -8.73 -9.26
N PHE A 19 2.42 -9.16 -10.15
CA PHE A 19 1.77 -10.47 -10.06
C PHE A 19 2.79 -11.62 -10.00
N LEU A 20 3.79 -11.62 -10.87
CA LEU A 20 4.78 -12.71 -10.94
C LEU A 20 5.61 -12.79 -9.65
N ILE A 21 6.04 -11.65 -9.12
CA ILE A 21 6.77 -11.56 -7.85
C ILE A 21 5.93 -12.12 -6.71
N GLU A 22 4.68 -11.66 -6.59
CA GLU A 22 3.75 -12.13 -5.56
C GLU A 22 3.50 -13.64 -5.70
N PHE A 23 3.23 -14.11 -6.92
CA PHE A 23 3.00 -15.52 -7.21
C PHE A 23 4.20 -16.40 -6.82
N ILE A 24 5.42 -16.03 -7.22
CA ILE A 24 6.63 -16.78 -6.89
C ILE A 24 6.83 -16.81 -5.37
N PHE A 25 6.69 -15.67 -4.70
CA PHE A 25 6.86 -15.57 -3.25
C PHE A 25 5.83 -16.43 -2.52
N SER A 26 4.55 -16.27 -2.88
CA SER A 26 3.43 -17.12 -2.44
C SER A 26 3.69 -18.61 -2.67
N ARG A 27 4.22 -18.98 -3.84
CA ARG A 27 4.45 -20.38 -4.21
C ARG A 27 5.57 -21.01 -3.39
N ILE A 28 6.65 -20.27 -3.15
CA ILE A 28 7.78 -20.72 -2.31
C ILE A 28 7.32 -20.85 -0.86
N LEU A 29 6.60 -19.85 -0.33
CA LEU A 29 6.10 -19.87 1.03
C LEU A 29 5.11 -21.01 1.28
N ARG A 30 4.13 -21.23 0.40
CA ARG A 30 3.21 -22.37 0.49
C ARG A 30 3.96 -23.70 0.46
N GLY A 31 5.02 -23.80 -0.34
CA GLY A 31 5.89 -24.98 -0.35
C GLY A 31 6.66 -25.21 0.95
N GLN A 32 7.10 -24.14 1.63
CA GLN A 32 7.72 -24.22 2.95
C GLN A 32 6.70 -24.56 4.05
N MET A 33 5.50 -23.98 3.97
CA MET A 33 4.40 -24.22 4.93
C MET A 33 3.89 -25.66 4.87
N ALA A 34 3.75 -26.23 3.66
CA ALA A 34 3.37 -27.63 3.49
C ALA A 34 4.36 -28.59 4.17
N LYS A 35 5.66 -28.26 4.19
CA LYS A 35 6.69 -29.02 4.90
C LYS A 35 6.64 -28.84 6.42
N GLN A 36 6.14 -27.70 6.92
CA GLN A 36 6.02 -27.44 8.36
C GLN A 36 4.72 -28.00 8.95
N ALA A 37 3.65 -28.09 8.14
CA ALA A 37 2.32 -28.58 8.53
C ALA A 37 2.30 -30.03 9.06
N GLU A 38 3.27 -30.86 8.72
CA GLU A 38 3.36 -32.24 9.23
C GLU A 38 3.69 -32.34 10.74
N VAL A 39 4.07 -31.25 11.42
CA VAL A 39 4.69 -31.33 12.77
C VAL A 39 3.78 -30.88 13.93
N SER A 40 2.73 -30.07 13.76
CA SER A 40 1.81 -29.69 14.87
C SER A 40 0.56 -28.89 14.44
N TYR A 41 -0.63 -29.51 14.39
CA TYR A 41 -1.83 -28.88 13.78
C TYR A 41 -2.38 -27.62 14.49
N ALA A 42 -2.25 -27.47 15.81
CA ALA A 42 -2.90 -26.37 16.55
C ALA A 42 -2.06 -25.07 16.61
N THR A 43 -0.73 -25.17 16.77
CA THR A 43 0.18 -24.00 16.83
C THR A 43 0.53 -23.46 15.43
N ILE A 44 0.39 -24.30 14.39
CA ILE A 44 0.71 -23.93 13.01
C ILE A 44 -0.32 -22.96 12.43
N SER A 45 -1.60 -23.01 12.83
CA SER A 45 -2.65 -22.15 12.26
C SER A 45 -2.40 -20.65 12.50
N GLN A 46 -2.20 -20.22 13.75
CA GLN A 46 -1.94 -18.81 14.10
C GLN A 46 -0.62 -18.29 13.49
N THR A 47 0.45 -19.08 13.57
CA THR A 47 1.77 -18.70 13.04
C THR A 47 1.76 -18.60 11.51
N THR A 48 0.97 -19.45 10.85
CA THR A 48 0.79 -19.44 9.39
C THR A 48 0.02 -18.21 8.95
N LEU A 49 -1.08 -17.87 9.64
CA LEU A 49 -1.88 -16.68 9.33
C LEU A 49 -1.06 -15.40 9.50
N ALA A 50 -0.37 -15.23 10.64
CA ALA A 50 0.51 -14.08 10.86
C ALA A 50 1.64 -13.98 9.82
N LYS A 51 2.15 -15.12 9.33
CA LYS A 51 3.17 -15.17 8.27
C LYS A 51 2.61 -14.80 6.89
N VAL A 52 1.37 -15.18 6.58
CA VAL A 52 0.67 -14.78 5.35
C VAL A 52 0.36 -13.28 5.38
N GLU A 53 -0.20 -12.78 6.48
CA GLU A 53 -0.51 -11.36 6.67
C GLU A 53 0.77 -10.50 6.59
N SER A 54 1.82 -10.90 7.32
CA SER A 54 3.13 -10.23 7.22
C SER A 54 3.73 -10.30 5.82
N THR A 55 3.44 -11.35 5.05
CA THR A 55 3.91 -11.47 3.67
C THR A 55 3.19 -10.48 2.77
N ASN A 56 1.86 -10.45 2.83
CA ASN A 56 1.03 -9.54 2.04
C ASN A 56 1.46 -8.08 2.27
N VAL A 57 1.58 -7.66 3.54
CA VAL A 57 2.04 -6.31 3.88
C VAL A 57 3.46 -6.03 3.38
N THR A 58 4.36 -7.02 3.41
CA THR A 58 5.74 -6.84 2.89
C THR A 58 5.74 -6.62 1.37
N ILE A 59 4.88 -7.32 0.63
CA ILE A 59 4.78 -7.20 -0.83
C ILE A 59 4.18 -5.84 -1.20
N MET A 60 3.09 -5.46 -0.53
CA MET A 60 2.47 -4.14 -0.66
C MET A 60 3.49 -3.02 -0.34
N GLU A 61 4.20 -3.12 0.78
CA GLU A 61 5.23 -2.17 1.19
C GLU A 61 6.34 -2.05 0.14
N ALA A 62 6.82 -3.17 -0.42
CA ALA A 62 7.86 -3.15 -1.45
C ALA A 62 7.43 -2.40 -2.72
N GLY A 63 6.19 -2.59 -3.17
CA GLY A 63 5.65 -1.87 -4.32
C GLY A 63 5.51 -0.36 -4.06
N ILE A 64 5.03 0.01 -2.87
CA ILE A 64 4.93 1.42 -2.45
C ILE A 64 6.32 2.06 -2.31
N ILE A 65 7.30 1.37 -1.72
CA ILE A 65 8.69 1.83 -1.61
C ILE A 65 9.28 2.08 -3.00
N PHE A 66 9.08 1.15 -3.94
CA PHE A 66 9.57 1.32 -5.31
C PHE A 66 8.99 2.57 -5.97
N HIS A 67 7.68 2.77 -5.86
CA HIS A 67 7.02 3.97 -6.38
C HIS A 67 7.53 5.26 -5.73
N SER A 68 7.61 5.26 -4.41
CA SER A 68 8.03 6.41 -3.60
C SER A 68 9.49 6.82 -3.88
N LEU A 69 10.35 5.84 -4.19
CA LEU A 69 11.71 6.09 -4.64
C LEU A 69 11.72 6.83 -5.99
N LEU A 70 10.91 6.36 -6.94
CA LEU A 70 10.80 6.97 -8.27
C LEU A 70 10.22 8.38 -8.17
N ILE A 71 9.15 8.60 -7.40
CA ILE A 71 8.63 9.94 -7.12
C ILE A 71 9.76 10.86 -6.62
N GLY A 72 10.56 10.42 -5.64
CA GLY A 72 11.68 11.21 -5.12
C GLY A 72 12.69 11.61 -6.20
N VAL A 73 13.08 10.67 -7.07
CA VAL A 73 14.01 10.93 -8.19
C VAL A 73 13.39 11.89 -9.20
N THR A 74 12.18 11.61 -9.65
CA THR A 74 11.53 12.37 -10.73
C THR A 74 11.18 13.79 -10.31
N THR A 75 10.79 14.00 -9.05
CA THR A 75 10.51 15.34 -8.49
C THR A 75 11.69 16.29 -8.66
N VAL A 76 12.91 15.81 -8.42
CA VAL A 76 14.13 16.63 -8.54
C VAL A 76 14.53 16.79 -10.00
N VAL A 77 14.40 15.74 -10.81
CA VAL A 77 14.81 15.78 -12.22
C VAL A 77 13.85 16.60 -13.09
N ALA A 78 12.58 16.73 -12.71
CA ALA A 78 11.53 17.46 -13.45
C ALA A 78 11.77 18.98 -13.60
N GLY A 79 12.72 19.57 -12.87
CA GLY A 79 13.22 20.93 -13.10
C GLY A 79 12.64 22.01 -12.21
N ASP A 80 13.34 23.15 -12.17
CA ASP A 80 13.23 24.14 -11.10
C ASP A 80 11.94 24.99 -11.10
N SER A 81 11.30 25.20 -12.26
CA SER A 81 10.20 26.18 -12.38
C SER A 81 8.91 25.74 -11.69
N TYR A 82 8.68 24.43 -11.57
CA TYR A 82 7.49 23.86 -10.93
C TYR A 82 7.81 23.07 -9.67
N TYR A 83 9.09 22.98 -9.29
CA TYR A 83 9.57 22.16 -8.17
C TYR A 83 8.81 22.43 -6.87
N VAL A 84 8.56 23.69 -6.50
CA VAL A 84 7.85 24.03 -5.26
C VAL A 84 6.41 23.51 -5.28
N THR A 85 5.70 23.67 -6.40
CA THR A 85 4.33 23.17 -6.54
C THR A 85 4.29 21.65 -6.52
N LEU A 86 5.17 21.00 -7.29
CA LEU A 86 5.36 19.56 -7.34
C LEU A 86 5.68 18.98 -5.97
N ALA A 87 6.60 19.60 -5.23
CA ALA A 87 6.97 19.19 -3.88
C ALA A 87 5.79 19.27 -2.91
N VAL A 88 4.98 20.33 -2.96
CA VAL A 88 3.77 20.43 -2.13
C VAL A 88 2.77 19.33 -2.48
N VAL A 89 2.51 19.08 -3.76
CA VAL A 89 1.59 18.01 -4.19
C VAL A 89 2.08 16.64 -3.73
N ILE A 90 3.36 16.36 -3.91
CA ILE A 90 3.97 15.08 -3.53
C ILE A 90 4.01 14.91 -2.01
N LEU A 91 4.18 15.98 -1.22
CA LEU A 91 4.05 15.90 0.23
C LEU A 91 2.64 15.44 0.65
N PHE A 92 1.60 15.98 0.02
CA PHE A 92 0.24 15.50 0.26
C PHE A 92 0.07 14.05 -0.21
N HIS A 93 0.57 13.69 -1.38
CA HIS A 93 0.52 12.32 -1.90
C HIS A 93 1.15 11.32 -0.92
N GLN A 94 2.40 11.59 -0.52
CA GLN A 94 3.18 10.75 0.39
C GLN A 94 2.55 10.66 1.78
N LEU A 95 1.85 11.71 2.22
CA LEU A 95 1.08 11.69 3.47
C LEU A 95 -0.05 10.66 3.41
N PHE A 96 -0.86 10.67 2.34
CA PHE A 96 -1.98 9.74 2.22
C PHE A 96 -1.52 8.29 1.99
N GLU A 97 -0.48 8.08 1.18
CA GLU A 97 0.15 6.75 1.05
C GLU A 97 0.73 6.27 2.39
N GLY A 98 1.37 7.16 3.15
CA GLY A 98 1.93 6.86 4.47
C GLY A 98 0.88 6.52 5.52
N ILE A 99 -0.28 7.18 5.50
CA ILE A 99 -1.42 6.85 6.38
C ILE A 99 -1.97 5.46 6.02
N ALA A 100 -2.15 5.19 4.73
CA ALA A 100 -2.67 3.91 4.26
C ALA A 100 -1.72 2.74 4.58
N LEU A 101 -0.42 2.88 4.34
CA LEU A 101 0.59 1.89 4.72
C LEU A 101 0.72 1.76 6.24
N GLY A 102 0.66 2.88 6.97
CA GLY A 102 0.77 2.93 8.42
C GLY A 102 -0.35 2.18 9.14
N SER A 103 -1.60 2.28 8.65
CA SER A 103 -2.72 1.53 9.22
C SER A 103 -2.55 0.01 9.04
N ARG A 104 -2.02 -0.43 7.90
CA ARG A 104 -1.70 -1.84 7.64
C ARG A 104 -0.58 -2.37 8.52
N ILE A 105 0.50 -1.62 8.67
CA ILE A 105 1.61 -1.99 9.55
C ILE A 105 1.15 -2.03 11.01
N ALA A 106 0.27 -1.12 11.42
CA ALA A 106 -0.28 -1.10 12.78
C ALA A 106 -1.11 -2.37 13.05
N ALA A 107 -1.95 -2.78 12.11
CA ALA A 107 -2.81 -3.97 12.20
C ALA A 107 -2.01 -5.29 12.27
N LEU A 108 -0.79 -5.33 11.69
CA LEU A 108 0.02 -6.54 11.63
C LEU A 108 0.15 -7.28 12.97
N GLY A 109 -0.24 -8.55 12.96
CA GLY A 109 -0.03 -9.45 14.09
C GLY A 109 -1.00 -9.28 15.25
N TYR A 110 -2.01 -8.43 15.11
CA TYR A 110 -3.22 -8.45 15.93
C TYR A 110 -4.33 -9.35 15.32
N GLY A 111 -4.16 -9.81 14.09
CA GLY A 111 -5.14 -10.66 13.40
C GLY A 111 -6.54 -10.02 13.37
N ALA A 112 -7.59 -10.85 13.32
CA ALA A 112 -8.98 -10.42 13.35
C ALA A 112 -9.44 -9.70 14.66
N ALA A 113 -8.52 -9.37 15.59
CA ALA A 113 -8.86 -8.55 16.76
C ALA A 113 -9.08 -7.06 16.41
N PHE A 114 -8.59 -6.59 15.26
CA PHE A 114 -9.04 -5.32 14.66
C PHE A 114 -10.46 -5.47 14.06
N SER A 115 -10.76 -6.65 13.53
CA SER A 115 -12.02 -7.00 12.87
C SER A 115 -13.21 -7.16 13.83
N LYS A 116 -12.97 -7.70 15.03
CA LYS A 116 -14.04 -7.90 16.03
C LYS A 116 -14.58 -6.61 16.67
N SER A 117 -13.97 -5.45 16.40
CA SER A 117 -14.49 -4.15 16.87
C SER A 117 -15.71 -3.65 16.08
N SER A 118 -16.11 -4.33 14.99
CA SER A 118 -17.27 -3.93 14.16
C SER A 118 -18.56 -4.66 14.49
N THR A 119 -18.55 -5.61 15.44
CA THR A 119 -19.73 -6.39 15.81
C THR A 119 -20.17 -6.08 17.24
N VAL A 120 -20.98 -5.03 17.39
CA VAL A 120 -21.87 -4.88 18.56
C VAL A 120 -23.32 -4.89 18.07
N ASP A 121 -24.00 -5.97 18.47
CA ASP A 121 -25.43 -6.15 18.69
C ASP A 121 -26.40 -6.28 17.51
N ALA A 122 -26.49 -7.52 16.99
CA ALA A 122 -27.80 -8.09 16.65
C ALA A 122 -28.24 -9.05 17.76
N MET A 123 -29.25 -8.59 18.53
CA MET A 123 -30.13 -9.35 19.43
C MET A 123 -29.80 -9.36 20.93
N GLN A 124 -29.90 -8.20 21.60
CA GLN A 124 -30.38 -8.12 22.98
C GLN A 124 -31.35 -6.92 23.17
N PRO A 125 -32.50 -7.10 23.84
CA PRO A 125 -33.40 -6.00 24.13
C PRO A 125 -33.03 -5.32 25.46
N HIS A 126 -33.01 -3.99 25.42
CA HIS A 126 -33.12 -3.02 26.53
C HIS A 126 -31.85 -2.35 27.09
N VAL A 127 -32.00 -1.01 27.20
CA VAL A 127 -31.41 -0.02 28.12
C VAL A 127 -30.33 0.91 27.54
N HIS A 128 -30.77 2.17 27.37
CA HIS A 128 -30.06 3.44 27.32
C HIS A 128 -28.58 3.44 27.78
N GLN A 129 -27.63 3.83 26.91
CA GLN A 129 -26.58 4.78 27.28
C GLN A 129 -25.91 5.45 26.07
N THR A 130 -25.33 6.61 26.37
CA THR A 130 -24.98 7.79 25.58
C THR A 130 -23.68 7.70 24.79
N LEU A 131 -23.68 8.35 23.61
CA LEU A 131 -22.62 9.17 22.98
C LEU A 131 -21.14 8.81 23.30
N GLY A 132 -20.42 8.34 22.27
CA GLY A 132 -18.96 8.35 22.19
C GLY A 132 -18.29 7.04 22.59
N ALA A 133 -18.24 6.06 21.68
CA ALA A 133 -17.34 4.92 21.80
C ALA A 133 -16.27 5.06 20.72
N GLU A 134 -15.10 5.56 21.12
CA GLU A 134 -13.89 5.46 20.31
C GLU A 134 -13.51 3.98 20.21
N ALA A 135 -13.05 3.55 19.03
CA ALA A 135 -12.61 2.19 18.79
C ALA A 135 -11.41 1.86 19.69
N GLU A 136 -11.65 1.18 20.82
CA GLU A 136 -10.60 0.77 21.74
C GLU A 136 -9.93 -0.50 21.19
N ILE A 137 -8.70 -0.35 20.70
CA ILE A 137 -7.83 -1.46 20.31
C ILE A 137 -7.56 -2.28 21.57
N ASP A 138 -7.99 -3.54 21.62
CA ASP A 138 -7.69 -4.46 22.72
C ASP A 138 -6.20 -4.84 22.69
N LEU A 139 -5.38 -3.93 23.21
CA LEU A 139 -3.92 -4.03 23.38
C LEU A 139 -3.52 -5.07 24.44
N SER A 140 -4.48 -5.74 25.08
CA SER A 140 -4.20 -6.73 26.14
C SER A 140 -3.58 -8.02 25.60
N GLN A 141 -3.72 -8.33 24.30
CA GLN A 141 -3.02 -9.44 23.65
C GLN A 141 -1.71 -8.97 22.98
N PRO A 142 -0.56 -9.61 23.26
CA PRO A 142 0.71 -9.23 22.64
C PRO A 142 0.68 -9.53 21.14
N SER A 143 1.03 -8.54 20.32
CA SER A 143 1.10 -8.72 18.86
C SER A 143 2.11 -9.82 18.51
N THR A 144 1.74 -10.68 17.56
CA THR A 144 2.63 -11.74 17.06
C THR A 144 3.83 -11.18 16.28
N VAL A 145 3.74 -9.93 15.84
CA VAL A 145 4.81 -9.17 15.19
C VAL A 145 5.42 -8.17 16.18
N SER A 146 6.75 -8.17 16.28
CA SER A 146 7.48 -7.23 17.13
C SER A 146 7.29 -5.78 16.69
N LEU A 147 7.12 -4.87 17.65
CA LEU A 147 7.05 -3.43 17.42
C LEU A 147 8.29 -2.92 16.66
N MET A 148 9.48 -3.45 16.95
CA MET A 148 10.70 -3.07 16.23
C MET A 148 10.60 -3.36 14.74
N LYS A 149 9.95 -4.47 14.35
CA LYS A 149 9.73 -4.77 12.92
C LYS A 149 8.81 -3.74 12.28
N LYS A 150 7.71 -3.39 12.95
CA LYS A 150 6.77 -2.34 12.51
C LYS A 150 7.44 -0.96 12.36
N LEU A 151 8.34 -0.63 13.29
CA LEU A 151 9.08 0.63 13.25
C LEU A 151 10.11 0.65 12.13
N ILE A 152 10.81 -0.46 11.87
CA ILE A 152 11.76 -0.56 10.76
C ILE A 152 11.06 -0.36 9.42
N THR A 153 9.91 -1.00 9.21
CA THR A 153 9.13 -0.87 7.97
C THR A 153 8.59 0.56 7.78
N ALA A 154 8.00 1.14 8.83
CA ALA A 154 7.55 2.54 8.79
C ALA A 154 8.70 3.53 8.52
N THR A 155 9.88 3.28 9.10
CA THR A 155 11.07 4.11 8.89
C THR A 155 11.59 3.96 7.46
N ALA A 156 11.60 2.75 6.90
CA ALA A 156 12.01 2.50 5.52
C ALA A 156 11.19 3.35 4.53
N PHE A 157 9.87 3.38 4.70
CA PHE A 157 9.00 4.26 3.90
C PHE A 157 9.31 5.75 4.12
N SER A 158 9.53 6.20 5.36
CA SER A 158 9.81 7.62 5.62
C SER A 158 11.12 8.11 4.98
N PHE A 159 12.12 7.24 4.82
CA PHE A 159 13.42 7.61 4.25
C PHE A 159 13.52 7.40 2.74
N VAL A 160 12.65 6.60 2.13
CA VAL A 160 12.78 6.26 0.71
C VAL A 160 12.66 7.49 -0.20
N THR A 161 11.72 8.39 0.06
CA THR A 161 11.51 9.59 -0.77
C THR A 161 12.70 10.56 -0.68
N PRO A 162 13.23 10.91 0.52
CA PRO A 162 14.49 11.66 0.63
C PRO A 162 15.67 10.98 -0.06
N VAL A 163 15.78 9.65 0.01
CA VAL A 163 16.83 8.89 -0.71
C VAL A 163 16.64 9.01 -2.22
N GLY A 164 15.42 8.90 -2.73
CA GLY A 164 15.09 9.11 -4.13
C GLY A 164 15.47 10.51 -4.60
N MET A 165 15.14 11.54 -3.80
CA MET A 165 15.55 12.92 -4.07
C MET A 165 17.08 13.07 -4.11
N ALA A 166 17.80 12.48 -3.14
CA ALA A 166 19.27 12.52 -3.11
C ALA A 166 19.89 11.84 -4.34
N ILE A 167 19.33 10.71 -4.79
CA ILE A 167 19.72 10.05 -6.03
C ILE A 167 19.43 10.98 -7.22
N GLY A 168 18.24 11.56 -7.29
CA GLY A 168 17.83 12.54 -8.29
C GLY A 168 18.86 13.67 -8.43
N ILE A 169 19.20 14.32 -7.32
CA ILE A 169 20.24 15.37 -7.26
C ILE A 169 21.58 14.85 -7.80
N GLY A 170 21.99 13.65 -7.39
CA GLY A 170 23.26 13.04 -7.80
C GLY A 170 23.36 12.74 -9.29
N VAL A 171 22.22 12.52 -9.97
CA VAL A 171 22.19 12.20 -11.41
C VAL A 171 21.86 13.40 -12.30
N LEU A 172 21.53 14.57 -11.73
CA LEU A 172 21.15 15.78 -12.47
C LEU A 172 22.19 16.24 -13.51
N SER A 173 23.48 15.99 -13.27
CA SER A 173 24.54 16.36 -14.23
C SER A 173 24.50 15.54 -15.53
N SER A 174 23.89 14.36 -15.49
CA SER A 174 23.84 13.39 -16.59
C SER A 174 22.42 13.20 -17.14
N PHE A 175 21.40 13.47 -16.31
CA PHE A 175 19.99 13.38 -16.65
C PHE A 175 19.33 14.73 -16.40
N ASN A 176 19.32 15.58 -17.44
CA ASN A 176 18.63 16.86 -17.40
C ASN A 176 17.17 16.67 -17.80
N GLY A 177 16.22 17.18 -17.01
CA GLY A 177 14.78 17.11 -17.30
C GLY A 177 14.35 17.79 -18.62
N ASN A 178 15.23 18.59 -19.23
CA ASN A 178 15.00 19.21 -20.53
C ASN A 178 15.39 18.30 -21.72
N ASP A 179 16.11 17.20 -21.48
CA ASP A 179 16.56 16.30 -22.54
C ASP A 179 15.47 15.26 -22.89
N PRO A 180 15.16 15.04 -24.18
CA PRO A 180 14.14 14.07 -24.59
C PRO A 180 14.39 12.65 -24.08
N SER A 181 15.66 12.23 -23.97
CA SER A 181 16.03 10.91 -23.45
C SER A 181 15.70 10.75 -21.96
N THR A 182 15.87 11.82 -21.17
CA THR A 182 15.53 11.84 -19.74
C THR A 182 14.03 11.75 -19.54
N ILE A 183 13.26 12.53 -20.33
CA ILE A 183 11.79 12.51 -20.28
C ILE A 183 11.26 11.11 -20.64
N VAL A 184 11.80 10.46 -21.68
CA VAL A 184 11.40 9.10 -22.06
C VAL A 184 11.78 8.07 -20.99
N ALA A 185 12.97 8.18 -20.39
CA ALA A 185 13.40 7.28 -19.33
C ALA A 185 12.51 7.41 -18.08
N ILE A 186 12.24 8.63 -17.64
CA ILE A 186 11.35 8.92 -16.50
C ILE A 186 9.93 8.43 -16.81
N GLY A 187 9.37 8.78 -17.96
CA GLY A 187 8.03 8.34 -18.35
C GLY A 187 7.89 6.81 -18.46
N THR A 188 8.96 6.12 -18.85
CA THR A 188 9.00 4.65 -18.87
C THR A 188 9.01 4.07 -17.46
N LEU A 189 9.83 4.62 -16.56
CA LEU A 189 9.90 4.17 -15.16
C LEU A 189 8.59 4.46 -14.41
N ASP A 190 7.98 5.62 -14.64
CA ASP A 190 6.70 5.99 -14.04
C ASP A 190 5.56 5.11 -14.53
N ALA A 191 5.51 4.80 -15.83
CA ALA A 191 4.52 3.87 -16.40
C ALA A 191 4.67 2.46 -15.81
N LEU A 192 5.91 1.97 -15.65
CA LEU A 192 6.18 0.68 -15.03
C LEU A 192 5.72 0.69 -13.56
N SER A 193 6.05 1.76 -12.83
CA SER A 193 5.65 1.95 -11.44
C SER A 193 4.14 2.02 -11.27
N ALA A 194 3.44 2.71 -12.19
CA ALA A 194 1.98 2.78 -12.18
C ALA A 194 1.37 1.38 -12.37
N GLY A 195 1.94 0.53 -13.23
CA GLY A 195 1.53 -0.87 -13.37
C GLY A 195 1.67 -1.67 -12.07
N ILE A 196 2.80 -1.52 -11.38
CA ILE A 196 3.04 -2.16 -10.08
C ILE A 196 2.03 -1.67 -9.04
N LEU A 197 1.78 -0.36 -8.95
CA LEU A 197 0.81 0.19 -8.01
C LEU A 197 -0.64 -0.16 -8.32
N VAL A 198 -1.01 -0.32 -9.60
CA VAL A 198 -2.34 -0.82 -9.95
C VAL A 198 -2.53 -2.22 -9.38
N TRP A 199 -1.52 -3.09 -9.46
CA TRP A 199 -1.57 -4.40 -8.81
C TRP A 199 -1.71 -4.29 -7.30
N VAL A 200 -0.83 -3.51 -6.65
CA VAL A 200 -0.85 -3.32 -5.19
C VAL A 200 -2.18 -2.72 -4.71
N GLY A 201 -2.66 -1.67 -5.36
CA GLY A 201 -3.91 -1.00 -4.98
C GLY A 201 -5.16 -1.85 -5.23
N VAL A 202 -5.23 -2.55 -6.37
CA VAL A 202 -6.42 -3.32 -6.73
C VAL A 202 -6.43 -4.72 -6.10
N ALA A 203 -5.35 -5.48 -6.24
CA ALA A 203 -5.30 -6.86 -5.77
C ALA A 203 -5.00 -6.94 -4.27
N GLU A 204 -3.99 -6.22 -3.79
CA GLU A 204 -3.48 -6.38 -2.43
C GLU A 204 -4.21 -5.51 -1.40
N MET A 205 -4.70 -4.33 -1.79
CA MET A 205 -5.44 -3.46 -0.87
C MET A 205 -6.95 -3.61 -1.05
N MET A 206 -7.48 -3.31 -2.25
CA MET A 206 -8.93 -3.25 -2.47
C MET A 206 -9.58 -4.63 -2.46
N ALA A 207 -9.12 -5.58 -3.29
CA ALA A 207 -9.73 -6.91 -3.35
C ALA A 207 -9.54 -7.68 -2.05
N TYR A 208 -8.38 -7.54 -1.40
CA TYR A 208 -8.15 -8.15 -0.09
C TYR A 208 -9.16 -7.63 0.95
N ASP A 209 -9.28 -6.31 1.12
CA ASP A 209 -10.18 -5.74 2.15
C ASP A 209 -11.65 -5.97 1.86
N TRP A 210 -12.05 -5.96 0.59
CA TRP A 210 -13.46 -5.95 0.22
C TRP A 210 -14.03 -7.34 -0.06
N MET A 211 -13.18 -8.25 -0.54
CA MET A 211 -13.62 -9.55 -1.04
C MET A 211 -13.02 -10.73 -0.29
N LEU A 212 -11.84 -10.59 0.31
CA LEU A 212 -11.14 -11.69 0.98
C LEU A 212 -11.18 -11.56 2.51
N ASP A 213 -11.29 -10.36 3.03
CA ASP A 213 -11.46 -10.10 4.45
C ASP A 213 -12.96 -10.15 4.84
N ASP A 214 -13.26 -10.78 5.97
CA ASP A 214 -14.63 -11.04 6.40
C ASP A 214 -15.37 -9.76 6.82
N ASP A 215 -14.67 -8.67 7.14
CA ASP A 215 -15.26 -7.44 7.66
C ASP A 215 -16.12 -6.72 6.63
N MET A 216 -15.55 -6.34 5.49
CA MET A 216 -16.28 -5.60 4.45
C MET A 216 -17.20 -6.50 3.63
N ALA A 217 -16.87 -7.78 3.50
CA ALA A 217 -17.73 -8.75 2.83
C ALA A 217 -19.08 -8.93 3.55
N ASN A 218 -19.10 -8.82 4.89
CA ASN A 218 -20.30 -8.95 5.72
C ASN A 218 -20.84 -7.61 6.25
N ALA A 219 -20.20 -6.48 5.91
CA ALA A 219 -20.58 -5.17 6.40
C ALA A 219 -21.96 -4.72 5.89
N SER A 220 -22.60 -3.82 6.64
CA SER A 220 -23.85 -3.20 6.21
C SER A 220 -23.64 -2.38 4.94
N TRP A 221 -24.68 -2.31 4.10
CA TRP A 221 -24.63 -1.52 2.86
C TRP A 221 -24.30 -0.04 3.10
N PHE A 222 -24.63 0.51 4.27
CA PHE A 222 -24.29 1.88 4.65
C PHE A 222 -22.79 2.03 4.88
N THR A 223 -22.17 1.12 5.64
CA THR A 223 -20.72 1.08 5.88
C THR A 223 -19.96 0.96 4.57
N THR A 224 -20.35 0.02 3.71
CA THR A 224 -19.74 -0.18 2.38
C THR A 224 -19.90 1.06 1.49
N SER A 225 -21.05 1.75 1.56
CA SER A 225 -21.27 2.98 0.78
C SER A 225 -20.39 4.14 1.26
N VAL A 226 -20.22 4.30 2.58
CA VAL A 226 -19.31 5.31 3.15
C VAL A 226 -17.86 5.00 2.78
N ALA A 227 -17.45 3.72 2.83
CA ALA A 227 -16.12 3.28 2.41
C ALA A 227 -15.88 3.52 0.90
N MET A 228 -16.85 3.19 0.03
CA MET A 228 -16.77 3.47 -1.41
C MET A 228 -16.65 4.97 -1.67
N PHE A 229 -17.44 5.77 -0.96
CA PHE A 229 -17.38 7.22 -1.08
C PHE A 229 -16.01 7.76 -0.67
N GLY A 230 -15.44 7.27 0.44
CA GLY A 230 -14.09 7.64 0.88
C GLY A 230 -13.01 7.27 -0.15
N LEU A 231 -13.08 6.06 -0.72
CA LEU A 231 -12.16 5.59 -1.75
C LEU A 231 -12.24 6.45 -3.03
N ILE A 232 -13.44 6.73 -3.52
CA ILE A 232 -13.66 7.57 -4.71
C ILE A 232 -13.24 9.02 -4.43
N ALA A 233 -13.56 9.56 -3.25
CA ALA A 233 -13.15 10.91 -2.86
C ALA A 233 -11.62 11.03 -2.79
N GLY A 234 -10.93 10.02 -2.25
CA GLY A 234 -9.47 9.95 -2.24
C GLY A 234 -8.88 9.95 -3.64
N MET A 235 -9.38 9.10 -4.54
CA MET A 235 -8.94 9.06 -5.95
C MET A 235 -9.20 10.40 -6.66
N ALA A 236 -10.36 11.01 -6.45
CA ALA A 236 -10.71 12.30 -7.04
C ALA A 236 -9.82 13.43 -6.51
N LEU A 237 -9.53 13.43 -5.20
CA LEU A 237 -8.61 14.39 -4.58
C LEU A 237 -7.20 14.24 -5.15
N MET A 238 -6.69 13.02 -5.28
CA MET A 238 -5.37 12.76 -5.86
C MET A 238 -5.30 13.16 -7.33
N SER A 239 -6.33 12.85 -8.10
CA SER A 239 -6.44 13.27 -9.50
C SER A 239 -6.49 14.80 -9.64
N PHE A 240 -7.13 15.49 -8.69
CA PHE A 240 -7.20 16.95 -8.67
C PHE A 240 -5.86 17.59 -8.34
N LEU A 241 -5.15 17.07 -7.33
CA LEU A 241 -3.79 17.51 -6.99
C LEU A 241 -2.82 17.29 -8.16
N GLY A 242 -2.99 16.19 -8.89
CA GLY A 242 -2.22 15.86 -10.10
C GLY A 242 -2.39 16.85 -11.26
N LYS A 243 -3.33 17.80 -11.21
CA LYS A 243 -3.40 18.89 -12.21
C LYS A 243 -2.32 19.97 -12.00
N TRP A 244 -1.75 20.02 -10.81
CA TRP A 244 -0.76 21.00 -10.41
C TRP A 244 0.61 20.39 -10.15
N ALA A 245 0.70 19.06 -10.16
CA ALA A 245 1.95 18.34 -10.40
C ALA A 245 2.22 18.32 -11.90
#